data_AF-A0A1H1PA67-F1
#
_entry.id   AF-A0A1H1PA67-F1
#
_cell.length_a   1.000
_cell.length_b   1.000
_cell.length_c   1.000
_cell.angle_alpha   90.00
_cell.angle_beta   90.00
_cell.angle_gamma   90.00
#
_symmetry.space_group_name_H-M   'P 1'
#
loop_
_entity.id
_entity.type
_entity.pdbx_description
1 polymer ?
#
loop_
_entity_poly.entity_id
_entity_poly.type
_entity_poly.pdbx_seq_one_letter_code
_entity_poly.pdbx_strand_id
1 'polypeptide(L)'
;MKKIYKHLLLFAIASMAITGCEKDENMQPEGQWDLIAPTITLPAADQSIILDQETPNETITFSWEPAISTAGYAITYAVVIDTLGSTNFDTPIFEVASSNSGSSTSAVVSFAEIDEALSVSGYTANESTPLTWAVKSMSLSKTAYTSQTIDITRFEDEVIPTRLYISGTATENANNLSEAIQLKRLNNSEGNPSNIHEVYTSLTAGNSFKFYSENTLPAHQYGGSDGELVKSGLPITATENGVYRITVNLDDNTYSLLKIDYWSMVGQPINGGWGGDEPLSYQGNSIWSATIELVDVGGFLFRANGDWSYLLKSIVGVPSSLIMESQAADQGVEFEDIQSTQLGTFLVTLDLSANGYTYTIEEDTSTPPTPLTTPDQLYLFVNGNIIEELAKDGDTFTNSAYLALQVGDVVSINTASDGSGDTFTSTMSIGSTTSPDAALVSEGATLTAGLGDIVVDRDQAYGFILNFANTNFQWKYYNLFLFHWDEINQGWDDRSEFLMTYVHPNSFTLTETLSANYDMKFFSPWDNDFGSESPSELSGTITNGGGSNIRNISTDGTYTITTMISDDYATGTYEFVAQ
;
A
#
# COMPACT_ATOMS: atom_id res chain seq x y z
N MET A 1 81.97 -9.14 9.35
CA MET A 1 81.20 -9.89 10.36
C MET A 1 79.76 -9.35 10.50
N LYS A 2 78.97 -9.35 9.41
CA LYS A 2 77.54 -8.94 9.42
C LYS A 2 76.61 -9.96 8.72
N LYS A 3 77.14 -11.11 8.27
CA LYS A 3 76.36 -12.16 7.59
C LYS A 3 76.09 -13.42 8.46
N ILE A 4 76.77 -13.58 9.60
CA ILE A 4 76.59 -14.75 10.48
C ILE A 4 75.41 -14.58 11.46
N TYR A 5 75.07 -13.36 11.86
CA TYR A 5 73.91 -13.13 12.75
C TYR A 5 72.54 -13.26 12.06
N LYS A 6 72.47 -13.08 10.73
CA LYS A 6 71.22 -13.29 9.98
C LYS A 6 70.85 -14.76 9.79
N HIS A 7 71.83 -15.68 9.88
CA HIS A 7 71.55 -17.12 9.74
C HIS A 7 71.26 -17.79 11.08
N LEU A 8 71.74 -17.26 12.21
CA LEU A 8 71.32 -17.73 13.54
C LEU A 8 69.91 -17.27 13.93
N LEU A 9 69.48 -16.07 13.51
CA LEU A 9 68.12 -15.60 13.77
C LEU A 9 67.07 -16.34 12.93
N LEU A 10 67.42 -16.72 11.68
CA LEU A 10 66.53 -17.50 10.81
C LEU A 10 66.39 -18.97 11.25
N PHE A 11 67.45 -19.55 11.84
CA PHE A 11 67.39 -20.93 12.34
C PHE A 11 66.64 -21.03 13.68
N ALA A 12 66.70 -20.00 14.53
CA ALA A 12 65.94 -19.95 15.78
C ALA A 12 64.42 -19.74 15.56
N ILE A 13 64.02 -19.01 14.51
CA ILE A 13 62.62 -18.84 14.12
C ILE A 13 62.09 -20.08 13.36
N ALA A 14 62.95 -20.79 12.61
CA ALA A 14 62.58 -22.04 11.95
C ALA A 14 62.39 -23.23 12.92
N SER A 15 63.05 -23.21 14.09
CA SER A 15 62.89 -24.26 15.12
C SER A 15 61.67 -24.09 16.03
N MET A 16 60.93 -22.98 15.93
CA MET A 16 59.68 -22.75 16.69
C MET A 16 58.41 -22.95 15.85
N ALA A 17 58.52 -23.37 14.59
CA ALA A 17 57.37 -23.65 13.72
C ALA A 17 56.99 -25.15 13.64
N ILE A 18 57.62 -26.03 14.43
CA ILE A 18 57.36 -27.49 14.43
C ILE A 18 56.78 -27.98 15.77
N THR A 19 56.03 -27.11 16.45
CA THR A 19 54.99 -27.57 17.38
C THR A 19 53.65 -27.19 16.76
N GLY A 20 53.32 -27.84 15.65
CA GLY A 20 51.92 -28.01 15.32
C GLY A 20 51.31 -28.77 16.50
N CYS A 21 50.25 -28.23 17.10
CA CYS A 21 49.32 -29.08 17.82
C CYS A 21 49.04 -30.27 16.91
N GLU A 22 49.28 -31.50 17.38
CA GLU A 22 48.38 -32.57 16.98
C GLU A 22 46.99 -32.02 17.34
N LYS A 23 46.26 -31.53 16.35
CA LYS A 23 44.81 -31.62 16.43
C LYS A 23 44.62 -33.11 16.55
N ASP A 24 44.26 -33.59 17.74
CA ASP A 24 43.55 -34.85 17.83
C ASP A 24 42.44 -34.74 16.79
N GLU A 25 42.61 -35.40 15.65
CA GLU A 25 41.56 -35.64 14.70
C GLU A 25 40.59 -36.59 15.39
N ASN A 26 39.83 -36.07 16.35
CA ASN A 26 38.71 -36.73 17.00
C ASN A 26 37.52 -36.89 16.05
N MET A 27 37.74 -36.77 14.74
CA MET A 27 36.83 -37.24 13.72
C MET A 27 37.31 -38.63 13.32
N GLN A 28 36.70 -39.67 13.90
CA GLN A 28 36.80 -41.00 13.30
C GLN A 28 36.46 -40.87 11.80
N PRO A 29 37.20 -41.51 10.88
CA PRO A 29 36.86 -41.44 9.47
C PRO A 29 35.43 -41.93 9.30
N GLU A 30 34.59 -41.16 8.59
CA GLU A 30 33.16 -41.46 8.30
C GLU A 30 32.91 -42.88 7.71
N GLY A 31 33.96 -43.66 7.41
CA GLY A 31 33.89 -44.97 6.78
C GLY A 31 34.16 -46.21 7.64
N GLN A 32 34.39 -46.11 8.97
CA GLN A 32 34.71 -47.29 9.83
C GLN A 32 33.57 -47.72 10.77
N TRP A 33 32.33 -47.44 10.40
CA TRP A 33 31.14 -47.83 11.16
C TRP A 33 29.97 -48.07 10.21
N ASP A 34 28.98 -48.87 10.58
CA ASP A 34 27.80 -49.17 9.75
C ASP A 34 26.51 -48.74 10.45
N LEU A 35 25.51 -48.38 9.62
CA LEU A 35 24.14 -48.14 10.05
C LEU A 35 23.29 -49.32 9.62
N ILE A 36 22.92 -50.17 10.57
CA ILE A 36 22.06 -51.34 10.35
C ILE A 36 20.60 -50.88 10.41
N ALA A 37 19.82 -51.24 9.39
CA ALA A 37 18.43 -50.83 9.24
C ALA A 37 17.53 -51.28 10.42
N PRO A 38 16.45 -50.54 10.72
CA PRO A 38 15.48 -50.90 11.76
C PRO A 38 14.64 -52.11 11.34
N THR A 39 13.82 -52.66 12.24
CA THR A 39 12.86 -53.73 11.90
C THR A 39 11.44 -53.26 12.16
N ILE A 40 10.57 -53.25 11.16
CA ILE A 40 9.19 -52.78 11.32
C ILE A 40 8.39 -53.71 12.25
N THR A 41 7.55 -53.12 13.11
CA THR A 41 6.61 -53.84 13.98
C THR A 41 5.14 -53.49 13.69
N LEU A 42 4.82 -52.23 13.35
CA LEU A 42 3.49 -51.80 12.92
C LEU A 42 3.56 -50.73 11.81
N PRO A 43 2.56 -50.65 10.91
CA PRO A 43 1.51 -51.64 10.61
C PRO A 43 2.06 -53.04 10.29
N ALA A 44 1.22 -54.08 10.31
CA ALA A 44 1.65 -55.39 9.81
C ALA A 44 1.88 -55.33 8.28
N ALA A 45 2.70 -56.25 7.75
CA ALA A 45 2.87 -56.36 6.30
C ALA A 45 1.52 -56.64 5.61
N ASP A 46 1.30 -55.98 4.46
CA ASP A 46 0.04 -56.08 3.68
C ASP A 46 -1.21 -55.66 4.47
N GLN A 47 -1.06 -54.83 5.51
CA GLN A 47 -2.21 -54.28 6.22
C GLN A 47 -3.00 -53.33 5.31
N SER A 48 -4.32 -53.47 5.33
CA SER A 48 -5.26 -52.54 4.70
C SER A 48 -5.78 -51.54 5.75
N ILE A 49 -5.68 -50.26 5.42
CA ILE A 49 -6.16 -49.14 6.23
C ILE A 49 -7.20 -48.38 5.43
N ILE A 50 -8.37 -48.17 6.01
CA ILE A 50 -9.44 -47.35 5.45
C ILE A 50 -9.46 -46.06 6.27
N LEU A 51 -9.25 -44.93 5.61
CA LEU A 51 -9.32 -43.62 6.25
C LEU A 51 -10.80 -43.23 6.42
N ASP A 52 -11.23 -42.95 7.65
CA ASP A 52 -12.60 -42.52 7.95
C ASP A 52 -12.69 -40.98 7.93
N GLN A 53 -13.47 -40.44 6.99
CA GLN A 53 -13.64 -39.01 6.81
C GLN A 53 -14.45 -38.34 7.93
N GLU A 54 -15.22 -39.11 8.71
CA GLU A 54 -15.94 -38.61 9.88
C GLU A 54 -15.02 -38.47 11.10
N THR A 55 -13.86 -39.14 11.10
CA THR A 55 -12.82 -39.04 12.13
C THR A 55 -11.45 -38.66 11.53
N PRO A 56 -11.33 -37.50 10.86
CA PRO A 56 -10.11 -37.16 10.11
C PRO A 56 -8.86 -36.98 10.99
N ASN A 57 -9.07 -36.75 12.29
CA ASN A 57 -8.01 -36.64 13.30
C ASN A 57 -7.63 -38.00 13.94
N GLU A 58 -8.27 -39.10 13.57
CA GLU A 58 -7.82 -40.43 13.96
C GLU A 58 -6.46 -40.73 13.34
N THR A 59 -5.65 -41.57 13.98
CA THR A 59 -4.23 -41.70 13.66
C THR A 59 -3.81 -43.13 13.39
N ILE A 60 -2.88 -43.27 12.45
CA ILE A 60 -2.13 -44.49 12.16
C ILE A 60 -0.83 -44.43 12.96
N THR A 61 -0.56 -45.48 13.73
CA THR A 61 0.72 -45.65 14.42
C THR A 61 1.65 -46.51 13.59
N PHE A 62 2.80 -45.95 13.25
CA PHE A 62 3.94 -46.65 12.67
C PHE A 62 4.97 -46.90 13.78
N SER A 63 5.45 -48.13 13.92
CA SER A 63 6.47 -48.49 14.91
C SER A 63 7.47 -49.50 14.40
N TRP A 64 8.68 -49.46 14.98
CA TRP A 64 9.80 -50.32 14.61
C TRP A 64 10.71 -50.59 15.80
N GLU A 65 11.54 -51.63 15.68
CA GLU A 65 12.73 -51.83 16.51
C GLU A 65 13.86 -50.93 16.00
N PRO A 66 14.70 -50.37 16.90
CA PRO A 66 15.69 -49.37 16.55
C PRO A 66 16.74 -49.89 15.54
N ALA A 67 17.17 -49.00 14.66
CA ALA A 67 18.38 -49.16 13.88
C ALA A 67 19.62 -49.17 14.79
N ILE A 68 20.73 -49.73 14.31
CA ILE A 68 21.98 -49.86 15.09
C ILE A 68 23.11 -49.13 14.37
N SER A 69 23.71 -48.13 15.04
CA SER A 69 25.00 -47.59 14.66
C SER A 69 26.10 -48.41 15.35
N THR A 70 26.99 -49.03 14.59
CA THR A 70 28.07 -49.85 15.18
C THR A 70 29.09 -49.04 15.98
N ALA A 71 29.08 -47.71 15.84
CA ALA A 71 29.88 -46.76 16.61
C ALA A 71 29.08 -46.05 17.72
N GLY A 72 27.78 -46.34 17.88
CA GLY A 72 26.94 -45.73 18.91
C GLY A 72 26.56 -44.28 18.65
N TYR A 73 26.61 -43.81 17.40
CA TYR A 73 26.13 -42.47 17.03
C TYR A 73 24.61 -42.36 17.17
N ALA A 74 24.14 -41.13 17.41
CA ALA A 74 22.71 -40.84 17.45
C ALA A 74 22.05 -41.14 16.11
N ILE A 75 20.81 -41.64 16.16
CA ILE A 75 20.01 -41.99 14.99
C ILE A 75 18.71 -41.20 15.07
N THR A 76 18.32 -40.59 13.96
CA THR A 76 16.98 -40.06 13.76
C THR A 76 16.21 -40.90 12.75
N TYR A 77 14.89 -40.81 12.81
CA TYR A 77 13.97 -41.60 12.01
C TYR A 77 12.90 -40.72 11.37
N ALA A 78 12.45 -41.14 10.19
CA ALA A 78 11.24 -40.63 9.55
C ALA A 78 10.43 -41.80 8.97
N VAL A 79 9.11 -41.65 8.92
CA VAL A 79 8.24 -42.50 8.10
C VAL A 79 8.12 -41.83 6.74
N VAL A 80 8.34 -42.62 5.70
CA VAL A 80 8.16 -42.20 4.30
C VAL A 80 7.14 -43.11 3.62
N ILE A 81 6.26 -42.55 2.80
CA ILE A 81 5.31 -43.28 1.96
C ILE A 81 5.56 -42.89 0.51
N ASP A 82 5.54 -43.88 -0.37
CA ASP A 82 5.84 -43.74 -1.79
C ASP A 82 5.03 -44.76 -2.61
N THR A 83 5.11 -44.62 -3.93
CA THR A 83 4.58 -45.53 -4.93
C THR A 83 4.99 -46.98 -4.66
N LEU A 84 4.11 -47.93 -5.00
CA LEU A 84 4.35 -49.35 -4.81
C LEU A 84 5.66 -49.80 -5.48
N GLY A 85 6.54 -50.43 -4.71
CA GLY A 85 7.82 -50.96 -5.19
C GLY A 85 8.99 -49.98 -5.09
N SER A 86 8.78 -48.77 -4.56
CA SER A 86 9.87 -47.81 -4.31
C SER A 86 10.93 -48.39 -3.37
N THR A 87 12.19 -48.34 -3.82
CA THR A 87 13.37 -48.70 -3.03
C THR A 87 14.26 -47.50 -2.72
N ASN A 88 13.89 -46.32 -3.22
CA ASN A 88 14.51 -45.03 -2.96
C ASN A 88 13.39 -44.03 -2.59
N PHE A 89 13.66 -43.17 -1.61
CA PHE A 89 12.69 -42.26 -1.00
C PHE A 89 13.26 -40.83 -0.94
N ASP A 90 13.93 -40.41 -2.01
CA ASP A 90 14.47 -39.04 -2.13
C ASP A 90 13.36 -38.01 -2.39
N THR A 91 12.24 -38.43 -2.99
CA THR A 91 11.06 -37.61 -3.27
C THR A 91 9.77 -38.38 -2.92
N PRO A 92 9.55 -38.71 -1.64
CA PRO A 92 8.40 -39.51 -1.24
C PRO A 92 7.10 -38.72 -1.41
N ILE A 93 5.98 -39.45 -1.50
CA ILE A 93 4.62 -38.86 -1.46
C ILE A 93 4.41 -38.15 -0.12
N PHE A 94 4.92 -38.75 0.95
CA PHE A 94 4.79 -38.23 2.31
C PHE A 94 6.06 -38.55 3.11
N GLU A 95 6.54 -37.59 3.90
CA GLU A 95 7.61 -37.79 4.88
C GLU A 95 7.25 -37.08 6.18
N VAL A 96 7.37 -37.80 7.29
CA VAL A 96 7.20 -37.23 8.62
C VAL A 96 8.29 -37.74 9.56
N ALA A 97 8.89 -36.83 10.32
CA ALA A 97 9.84 -37.22 11.37
C ALA A 97 9.14 -38.08 12.43
N SER A 98 9.87 -39.04 13.01
CA SER A 98 9.32 -39.80 14.14
C SER A 98 9.09 -38.92 15.37
N SER A 99 8.38 -39.46 16.36
CA SER A 99 8.09 -38.75 17.61
C SER A 99 9.37 -38.28 18.32
N ASN A 100 9.24 -37.32 19.24
CA ASN A 100 10.37 -36.71 19.95
C ASN A 100 11.43 -36.12 18.99
N SER A 101 10.97 -35.37 17.99
CA SER A 101 11.83 -34.73 16.98
C SER A 101 12.74 -35.72 16.23
N GLY A 102 12.19 -36.88 15.86
CA GLY A 102 12.88 -37.89 15.07
C GLY A 102 13.67 -38.91 15.89
N SER A 103 13.74 -38.84 17.21
CA SER A 103 14.54 -39.81 18.00
C SER A 103 13.78 -41.06 18.44
N SER A 104 12.45 -41.03 18.43
CA SER A 104 11.62 -42.17 18.87
C SER A 104 11.53 -43.24 17.78
N THR A 105 11.21 -44.48 18.19
CA THR A 105 10.97 -45.61 17.27
C THR A 105 9.50 -45.77 16.87
N SER A 106 8.76 -44.66 16.87
CA SER A 106 7.38 -44.59 16.43
C SER A 106 7.04 -43.22 15.84
N ALA A 107 6.15 -43.21 14.85
CA ALA A 107 5.51 -42.03 14.31
C ALA A 107 4.00 -42.21 14.33
N VAL A 108 3.26 -41.12 14.50
CA VAL A 108 1.80 -41.11 14.51
C VAL A 108 1.38 -40.10 13.46
N VAL A 109 0.51 -40.51 12.54
CA VAL A 109 0.05 -39.69 11.40
C VAL A 109 -1.46 -39.73 11.36
N SER A 110 -2.10 -38.58 11.20
CA SER A 110 -3.56 -38.51 11.09
C SER A 110 -4.06 -39.03 9.75
N PHE A 111 -5.32 -39.46 9.71
CA PHE A 111 -6.00 -39.83 8.47
C PHE A 111 -6.01 -38.67 7.48
N ALA A 112 -6.27 -37.43 7.95
CA ALA A 112 -6.25 -36.24 7.12
C ALA A 112 -4.89 -35.99 6.44
N GLU A 113 -3.77 -36.15 7.16
CA GLU A 113 -2.42 -35.94 6.60
C GLU A 113 -2.10 -36.96 5.49
N ILE A 114 -2.49 -38.22 5.67
CA ILE A 114 -2.30 -39.26 4.66
C ILE A 114 -3.21 -39.01 3.46
N ASP A 115 -4.49 -38.70 3.69
CA ASP A 115 -5.43 -38.44 2.61
C ASP A 115 -4.97 -37.27 1.74
N GLU A 116 -4.58 -36.15 2.36
CA GLU A 116 -4.07 -34.97 1.67
C GLU A 116 -2.84 -35.29 0.81
N ALA A 117 -1.87 -36.03 1.35
CA ALA A 117 -0.66 -36.38 0.63
C ALA A 117 -0.94 -37.27 -0.60
N LEU A 118 -1.84 -38.24 -0.46
CA LEU A 118 -2.28 -39.08 -1.57
C LEU A 118 -3.11 -38.30 -2.58
N SER A 119 -3.95 -37.39 -2.11
CA SER A 119 -4.78 -36.50 -2.91
C SER A 119 -3.95 -35.59 -3.81
N VAL A 120 -2.95 -34.91 -3.25
CA VAL A 120 -2.01 -34.04 -4.00
C VAL A 120 -1.18 -34.86 -4.99
N SER A 121 -0.90 -36.12 -4.67
CA SER A 121 -0.14 -37.04 -5.54
C SER A 121 -1.00 -37.67 -6.66
N GLY A 122 -2.30 -37.36 -6.71
CA GLY A 122 -3.19 -37.77 -7.80
C GLY A 122 -3.83 -39.15 -7.64
N TYR A 123 -3.81 -39.73 -6.43
CA TYR A 123 -4.56 -40.97 -6.16
C TYR A 123 -6.04 -40.66 -6.00
N THR A 124 -6.91 -41.51 -6.55
CA THR A 124 -8.37 -41.32 -6.54
C THR A 124 -8.95 -41.44 -5.13
N ALA A 125 -9.92 -40.58 -4.79
CA ALA A 125 -10.74 -40.73 -3.58
C ALA A 125 -11.53 -42.05 -3.61
N ASN A 126 -11.83 -42.60 -2.43
CA ASN A 126 -12.57 -43.86 -2.23
C ASN A 126 -11.98 -45.10 -2.94
N GLU A 127 -10.73 -45.05 -3.39
CA GLU A 127 -10.06 -46.16 -4.05
C GLU A 127 -8.97 -46.74 -3.14
N SER A 128 -8.94 -48.08 -3.05
CA SER A 128 -7.89 -48.78 -2.31
C SER A 128 -6.62 -48.81 -3.15
N THR A 129 -5.57 -48.15 -2.68
CA THR A 129 -4.31 -47.99 -3.37
C THR A 129 -3.19 -48.74 -2.65
N PRO A 130 -2.48 -49.66 -3.33
CA PRO A 130 -1.28 -50.27 -2.78
C PRO A 130 -0.09 -49.30 -2.85
N LEU A 131 0.63 -49.17 -1.75
CA LEU A 131 1.75 -48.26 -1.56
C LEU A 131 2.94 -48.98 -0.92
N THR A 132 4.09 -48.33 -0.94
CA THR A 132 5.26 -48.74 -0.14
C THR A 132 5.52 -47.68 0.91
N TRP A 133 5.62 -48.10 2.16
CA TRP A 133 6.12 -47.24 3.21
C TRP A 133 7.42 -47.78 3.77
N ALA A 134 8.25 -46.89 4.31
CA ALA A 134 9.52 -47.25 4.92
C ALA A 134 9.83 -46.43 6.16
N VAL A 135 10.66 -47.02 7.02
CA VAL A 135 11.37 -46.30 8.07
C VAL A 135 12.71 -45.85 7.50
N LYS A 136 12.89 -44.55 7.37
CA LYS A 136 14.15 -43.89 6.98
C LYS A 136 14.95 -43.60 8.25
N SER A 137 16.05 -44.33 8.46
CA SER A 137 16.98 -44.10 9.56
C SER A 137 18.18 -43.30 9.09
N MET A 138 18.53 -42.23 9.79
CA MET A 138 19.64 -41.35 9.46
C MET A 138 20.60 -41.24 10.63
N SER A 139 21.90 -41.32 10.37
CA SER A 139 22.95 -41.07 11.35
C SER A 139 24.16 -40.47 10.64
N LEU A 140 24.53 -39.24 11.01
CA LEU A 140 25.55 -38.44 10.31
C LEU A 140 25.28 -38.44 8.80
N SER A 141 26.20 -38.96 7.99
CA SER A 141 26.12 -39.04 6.52
C SER A 141 25.53 -40.36 5.99
N LYS A 142 25.10 -41.29 6.86
CA LYS A 142 24.53 -42.59 6.46
C LYS A 142 23.02 -42.63 6.61
N THR A 143 22.37 -43.24 5.63
CA THR A 143 20.93 -43.52 5.61
C THR A 143 20.71 -45.02 5.41
N ALA A 144 19.74 -45.57 6.13
CA ALA A 144 19.28 -46.95 5.97
C ALA A 144 17.74 -46.98 5.91
N TYR A 145 17.19 -47.95 5.19
CA TYR A 145 15.75 -48.10 5.01
C TYR A 145 15.32 -49.53 5.33
N THR A 146 14.15 -49.65 5.95
CA THR A 146 13.36 -50.88 5.96
C THR A 146 11.97 -50.52 5.47
N SER A 147 11.49 -51.24 4.46
CA SER A 147 10.22 -50.96 3.78
C SER A 147 9.28 -52.14 3.78
N GLN A 148 7.98 -51.87 3.68
CA GLN A 148 6.95 -52.88 3.44
C GLN A 148 5.77 -52.28 2.68
N THR A 149 4.90 -53.15 2.18
CA THR A 149 3.64 -52.80 1.51
C THR A 149 2.56 -52.40 2.51
N ILE A 150 1.68 -51.49 2.07
CA ILE A 150 0.48 -51.07 2.78
C ILE A 150 -0.60 -50.70 1.76
N ASP A 151 -1.85 -51.11 2.02
CA ASP A 151 -2.99 -50.70 1.20
C ASP A 151 -3.74 -49.60 1.95
N ILE A 152 -3.96 -48.47 1.30
CA ILE A 152 -4.68 -47.34 1.88
C ILE A 152 -5.88 -47.01 1.00
N THR A 153 -7.08 -47.02 1.59
CA THR A 153 -8.29 -46.46 0.98
C THR A 153 -8.47 -45.03 1.49
N ARG A 154 -8.45 -44.07 0.57
CA ARG A 154 -8.66 -42.64 0.82
C ARG A 154 -10.06 -42.33 1.37
N PHE A 155 -10.28 -41.09 1.82
CA PHE A 155 -11.62 -40.59 2.13
C PHE A 155 -12.60 -40.76 0.96
N GLU A 156 -13.90 -40.81 1.28
CA GLU A 156 -14.93 -40.99 0.26
C GLU A 156 -15.00 -39.77 -0.67
N ASP A 157 -14.91 -38.58 -0.08
CA ASP A 157 -14.93 -37.30 -0.78
C ASP A 157 -13.52 -36.81 -1.11
N GLU A 158 -13.40 -36.11 -2.25
CA GLU A 158 -12.15 -35.49 -2.66
C GLU A 158 -11.91 -34.17 -1.91
N VAL A 159 -10.64 -33.85 -1.66
CA VAL A 159 -10.22 -32.59 -1.06
C VAL A 159 -10.60 -31.44 -1.99
N ILE A 160 -11.35 -30.48 -1.45
CA ILE A 160 -11.70 -29.23 -2.13
C ILE A 160 -10.81 -28.09 -1.59
N PRO A 161 -9.90 -27.54 -2.41
CA PRO A 161 -9.05 -26.43 -2.01
C PRO A 161 -9.84 -25.18 -1.61
N THR A 162 -9.38 -24.53 -0.55
CA THR A 162 -9.96 -23.25 -0.11
C THR A 162 -9.34 -22.04 -0.80
N ARG A 163 -8.26 -22.23 -1.57
CA ARG A 163 -7.56 -21.21 -2.33
C ARG A 163 -7.15 -21.79 -3.67
N LEU A 164 -7.09 -20.92 -4.67
CA LEU A 164 -6.56 -21.26 -5.98
C LEU A 164 -5.64 -20.14 -6.45
N TYR A 165 -4.63 -20.53 -7.21
CA TYR A 165 -3.69 -19.66 -7.90
C TYR A 165 -3.65 -20.04 -9.38
N ILE A 166 -3.48 -19.09 -10.28
CA ILE A 166 -3.25 -19.35 -11.70
C ILE A 166 -1.77 -19.15 -12.05
N SER A 167 -1.19 -20.11 -12.76
CA SER A 167 0.18 -20.00 -13.28
C SER A 167 0.34 -20.79 -14.57
N GLY A 168 1.20 -20.29 -15.45
CA GLY A 168 1.50 -20.89 -16.72
C GLY A 168 2.33 -19.99 -17.61
N THR A 169 2.71 -20.52 -18.76
CA THR A 169 3.35 -19.74 -19.83
C THR A 169 2.40 -18.72 -20.48
N ALA A 170 1.09 -18.89 -20.30
CA ALA A 170 0.10 -17.94 -20.82
C ALA A 170 -0.10 -16.72 -19.91
N THR A 171 0.16 -16.84 -18.61
CA THR A 171 -0.19 -15.84 -17.60
C THR A 171 0.92 -14.81 -17.38
N GLU A 172 0.56 -13.67 -16.81
CA GLU A 172 1.47 -12.53 -16.59
C GLU A 172 2.58 -12.77 -15.54
N ASN A 173 2.48 -13.82 -14.72
CA ASN A 173 3.53 -14.23 -13.78
C ASN A 173 4.66 -15.06 -14.43
N ALA A 174 4.76 -15.08 -15.76
CA ALA A 174 5.86 -15.71 -16.51
C ALA A 174 6.17 -17.17 -16.09
N ASN A 175 5.12 -17.96 -15.79
CA ASN A 175 5.24 -19.35 -15.33
C ASN A 175 6.01 -19.52 -14.01
N ASN A 176 6.09 -18.48 -13.18
CA ASN A 176 6.67 -18.53 -11.85
C ASN A 176 5.59 -18.83 -10.79
N LEU A 177 5.59 -20.04 -10.25
CA LEU A 177 4.56 -20.47 -9.30
C LEU A 177 4.61 -19.67 -7.99
N SER A 178 5.79 -19.23 -7.52
CA SER A 178 5.88 -18.41 -6.29
C SER A 178 5.26 -17.02 -6.45
N GLU A 179 5.11 -16.56 -7.69
CA GLU A 179 4.46 -15.30 -8.08
C GLU A 179 3.09 -15.56 -8.73
N ALA A 180 2.51 -16.74 -8.51
CA ALA A 180 1.20 -17.07 -9.06
C ALA A 180 0.10 -16.16 -8.54
N ILE A 181 -0.83 -15.83 -9.44
CA ILE A 181 -1.89 -14.86 -9.15
C ILE A 181 -3.01 -15.59 -8.43
N GLN A 182 -3.30 -15.15 -7.22
CA GLN A 182 -4.36 -15.73 -6.41
C GLN A 182 -5.73 -15.39 -7.01
N LEU A 183 -6.64 -16.36 -7.04
CA LEU A 183 -8.04 -16.16 -7.36
C LEU A 183 -8.78 -15.68 -6.10
N LYS A 184 -9.69 -14.71 -6.27
CA LYS A 184 -10.66 -14.33 -5.24
C LYS A 184 -11.64 -15.47 -5.04
N ARG A 185 -11.80 -15.93 -3.80
CA ARG A 185 -12.88 -16.86 -3.43
C ARG A 185 -14.17 -16.07 -3.23
N LEU A 186 -15.26 -16.54 -3.84
CA LEU A 186 -16.58 -15.95 -3.68
C LEU A 186 -17.27 -16.47 -2.43
N ASN A 187 -18.33 -15.78 -2.02
CA ASN A 187 -19.21 -16.25 -0.97
C ASN A 187 -20.47 -16.93 -1.55
N ASN A 188 -21.22 -17.60 -0.69
CA ASN A 188 -22.59 -18.04 -0.96
C ASN A 188 -23.59 -17.00 -0.41
N SER A 189 -24.89 -17.29 -0.56
CA SER A 189 -25.97 -16.36 -0.19
C SER A 189 -26.07 -16.07 1.30
N GLU A 190 -25.36 -16.85 2.14
CA GLU A 190 -25.27 -16.66 3.58
C GLU A 190 -24.02 -15.87 3.99
N GLY A 191 -23.20 -15.42 3.02
CA GLY A 191 -21.93 -14.74 3.24
C GLY A 191 -20.77 -15.68 3.63
N ASN A 192 -20.97 -17.00 3.57
CA ASN A 192 -19.93 -17.98 3.85
C ASN A 192 -19.09 -18.28 2.58
N PRO A 193 -17.79 -18.59 2.69
CA PRO A 193 -16.97 -18.91 1.52
C PRO A 193 -17.54 -20.09 0.71
N SER A 194 -17.73 -19.90 -0.60
CA SER A 194 -18.18 -20.93 -1.54
C SER A 194 -17.00 -21.66 -2.19
N ASN A 195 -17.24 -22.65 -3.06
CA ASN A 195 -16.17 -23.32 -3.81
C ASN A 195 -15.98 -22.74 -5.22
N ILE A 196 -16.37 -21.48 -5.38
CA ILE A 196 -16.24 -20.72 -6.63
C ILE A 196 -15.17 -19.65 -6.45
N HIS A 197 -14.26 -19.59 -7.41
CA HIS A 197 -13.13 -18.67 -7.42
C HIS A 197 -13.08 -17.89 -8.73
N GLU A 198 -12.59 -16.66 -8.71
CA GLU A 198 -12.41 -15.83 -9.89
C GLU A 198 -11.13 -15.02 -9.90
N VAL A 199 -10.59 -14.75 -11.09
CA VAL A 199 -9.42 -13.88 -11.29
C VAL A 199 -9.56 -13.08 -12.57
N TYR A 200 -8.96 -11.89 -12.58
CA TYR A 200 -8.76 -11.13 -13.80
C TYR A 200 -7.28 -11.06 -14.17
N THR A 201 -6.89 -11.67 -15.29
CA THR A 201 -5.49 -11.71 -15.71
C THR A 201 -5.36 -11.66 -17.22
N SER A 202 -4.21 -11.18 -17.71
CA SER A 202 -3.88 -11.26 -19.13
C SER A 202 -3.40 -12.66 -19.51
N LEU A 203 -3.86 -13.14 -20.67
CA LEU A 203 -3.47 -14.41 -21.27
C LEU A 203 -2.83 -14.19 -22.64
N THR A 204 -1.74 -14.91 -22.89
CA THR A 204 -1.06 -14.98 -24.19
C THR A 204 -1.51 -16.20 -24.98
N ALA A 205 -2.03 -15.97 -26.19
CA ALA A 205 -2.52 -16.98 -27.10
C ALA A 205 -1.44 -18.01 -27.47
N GLY A 206 -1.84 -19.28 -27.61
CA GLY A 206 -0.97 -20.39 -27.98
C GLY A 206 -0.16 -20.97 -26.82
N ASN A 207 -0.15 -20.32 -25.66
CA ASN A 207 0.44 -20.82 -24.43
C ASN A 207 -0.63 -21.45 -23.53
N SER A 208 -0.21 -22.04 -22.41
CA SER A 208 -1.10 -22.73 -21.47
C SER A 208 -0.90 -22.34 -20.01
N PHE A 209 -1.91 -22.62 -19.18
CA PHE A 209 -1.92 -22.42 -17.73
C PHE A 209 -2.62 -23.56 -16.99
N LYS A 210 -2.45 -23.59 -15.67
CA LYS A 210 -3.17 -24.44 -14.72
C LYS A 210 -3.58 -23.62 -13.49
N PHE A 211 -4.46 -24.21 -12.69
CA PHE A 211 -4.75 -23.72 -11.34
C PHE A 211 -4.07 -24.59 -10.30
N TYR A 212 -3.68 -23.98 -9.19
CA TYR A 212 -2.92 -24.61 -8.11
C TYR A 212 -3.55 -24.27 -6.76
N SER A 213 -3.62 -25.21 -5.82
CA SER A 213 -4.11 -24.91 -4.47
C SER A 213 -3.14 -24.06 -3.64
N GLU A 214 -1.86 -24.07 -4.01
CA GLU A 214 -0.77 -23.35 -3.35
C GLU A 214 0.15 -22.68 -4.39
N ASN A 215 0.89 -21.67 -3.96
CA ASN A 215 1.92 -20.99 -4.78
C ASN A 215 3.30 -21.64 -4.67
N THR A 216 3.38 -22.83 -4.08
CA THR A 216 4.58 -23.68 -4.04
C THR A 216 4.16 -25.14 -4.18
N LEU A 217 5.08 -26.02 -4.56
CA LEU A 217 4.83 -27.47 -4.58
C LEU A 217 5.19 -28.07 -3.21
N PRO A 218 4.47 -29.11 -2.76
CA PRO A 218 3.38 -29.80 -3.45
C PRO A 218 2.04 -29.02 -3.37
N ALA A 219 1.22 -29.13 -4.43
CA ALA A 219 -0.09 -28.48 -4.54
C ALA A 219 -1.05 -29.33 -5.38
N HIS A 220 -2.35 -29.29 -5.09
CA HIS A 220 -3.37 -29.78 -6.01
C HIS A 220 -3.31 -28.98 -7.30
N GLN A 221 -3.34 -29.65 -8.45
CA GLN A 221 -3.25 -29.01 -9.75
C GLN A 221 -4.51 -29.30 -10.55
N TYR A 222 -5.03 -28.28 -11.23
CA TYR A 222 -6.22 -28.39 -12.06
C TYR A 222 -5.92 -27.87 -13.46
N GLY A 223 -6.29 -28.66 -14.45
CA GLY A 223 -6.23 -28.33 -15.86
C GLY A 223 -7.56 -28.66 -16.51
N GLY A 224 -7.58 -28.80 -17.84
CA GLY A 224 -8.80 -29.16 -18.55
C GLY A 224 -8.91 -28.60 -19.96
N SER A 225 -10.11 -28.71 -20.52
CA SER A 225 -10.45 -28.25 -21.86
C SER A 225 -11.95 -28.01 -21.98
N ASP A 226 -12.36 -27.15 -22.91
CA ASP A 226 -13.78 -26.93 -23.27
C ASP A 226 -14.71 -26.62 -22.08
N GLY A 227 -14.17 -25.95 -21.05
CA GLY A 227 -14.90 -25.56 -19.84
C GLY A 227 -14.98 -26.64 -18.76
N GLU A 228 -14.47 -27.85 -19.02
CA GLU A 228 -14.34 -28.93 -18.03
C GLU A 228 -13.04 -28.77 -17.25
N LEU A 229 -13.12 -28.75 -15.91
CA LEU A 229 -11.97 -28.70 -15.02
C LEU A 229 -11.66 -30.12 -14.53
N VAL A 230 -10.40 -30.54 -14.69
CA VAL A 230 -9.95 -31.88 -14.33
C VAL A 230 -8.79 -31.77 -13.35
N LYS A 231 -8.93 -32.39 -12.17
CA LYS A 231 -7.82 -32.55 -11.22
C LYS A 231 -6.71 -33.37 -11.86
N SER A 232 -5.48 -32.90 -11.71
CA SER A 232 -4.29 -33.40 -12.41
C SER A 232 -4.44 -33.42 -13.94
N GLY A 233 -5.36 -32.61 -14.49
CA GLY A 233 -5.62 -32.51 -15.92
C GLY A 233 -4.49 -31.87 -16.73
N LEU A 234 -4.62 -31.95 -18.05
CA LEU A 234 -3.71 -31.28 -18.99
C LEU A 234 -3.81 -29.75 -18.87
N PRO A 235 -2.73 -28.99 -19.11
CA PRO A 235 -2.80 -27.52 -19.10
C PRO A 235 -3.89 -26.97 -20.03
N ILE A 236 -4.62 -25.96 -19.57
CA ILE A 236 -5.63 -25.25 -20.36
C ILE A 236 -4.90 -24.31 -21.33
N THR A 237 -5.24 -24.38 -22.62
CA THR A 237 -4.62 -23.54 -23.66
C THR A 237 -5.41 -22.23 -23.83
N ALA A 238 -4.73 -21.09 -23.78
CA ALA A 238 -5.31 -19.80 -24.15
C ALA A 238 -5.35 -19.68 -25.68
N THR A 239 -6.54 -19.49 -26.26
CA THR A 239 -6.72 -19.45 -27.72
C THR A 239 -6.55 -18.05 -28.30
N GLU A 240 -6.75 -17.01 -27.50
CA GLU A 240 -6.70 -15.61 -27.91
C GLU A 240 -5.92 -14.77 -26.89
N ASN A 241 -5.30 -13.69 -27.38
CA ASN A 241 -4.70 -12.69 -26.52
C ASN A 241 -5.81 -11.83 -25.92
N GLY A 242 -5.67 -11.49 -24.64
CA GLY A 242 -6.59 -10.56 -23.98
C GLY A 242 -6.49 -10.62 -22.47
N VAL A 243 -7.21 -9.71 -21.82
CA VAL A 243 -7.50 -9.80 -20.39
C VAL A 243 -8.77 -10.60 -20.24
N TYR A 244 -8.81 -11.53 -19.29
CA TYR A 244 -9.95 -12.39 -19.05
C TYR A 244 -10.37 -12.33 -17.60
N ARG A 245 -11.68 -12.31 -17.38
CA ARG A 245 -12.27 -12.84 -16.16
C ARG A 245 -12.34 -14.35 -16.29
N ILE A 246 -11.71 -15.06 -15.37
CA ILE A 246 -11.69 -16.51 -15.33
C ILE A 246 -12.43 -16.95 -14.07
N THR A 247 -13.47 -17.76 -14.22
CA THR A 247 -14.22 -18.33 -13.10
C THR A 247 -13.96 -19.83 -13.02
N VAL A 248 -13.70 -20.33 -11.81
CA VAL A 248 -13.49 -21.75 -11.49
C VAL A 248 -14.56 -22.15 -10.49
N ASN A 249 -15.29 -23.22 -10.77
CA ASN A 249 -16.29 -23.81 -9.87
C ASN A 249 -15.86 -25.24 -9.54
N LEU A 250 -15.44 -25.46 -8.29
CA LEU A 250 -14.96 -26.76 -7.82
C LEU A 250 -16.10 -27.72 -7.41
N ASP A 251 -17.33 -27.21 -7.20
CA ASP A 251 -18.50 -28.06 -6.94
C ASP A 251 -18.91 -28.79 -8.23
N ASP A 252 -18.91 -28.07 -9.36
CA ASP A 252 -19.28 -28.60 -10.68
C ASP A 252 -18.10 -29.08 -11.52
N ASN A 253 -16.86 -28.85 -11.05
CA ASN A 253 -15.62 -29.09 -11.79
C ASN A 253 -15.64 -28.42 -13.18
N THR A 254 -15.92 -27.12 -13.22
CA THR A 254 -15.96 -26.33 -14.46
C THR A 254 -15.12 -25.07 -14.37
N TYR A 255 -14.74 -24.53 -15.53
CA TYR A 255 -14.15 -23.21 -15.65
C TYR A 255 -14.74 -22.44 -16.83
N SER A 256 -14.70 -21.11 -16.77
CA SER A 256 -15.13 -20.24 -17.88
C SER A 256 -14.20 -19.05 -18.06
N LEU A 257 -14.06 -18.60 -19.32
CA LEU A 257 -13.26 -17.44 -19.71
C LEU A 257 -14.19 -16.41 -20.35
N LEU A 258 -14.30 -15.24 -19.73
CA LEU A 258 -14.94 -14.06 -20.30
C LEU A 258 -13.87 -13.03 -20.64
N LYS A 259 -13.73 -12.69 -21.92
CA LYS A 259 -12.79 -11.65 -22.35
C LYS A 259 -13.25 -10.27 -21.87
N ILE A 260 -12.33 -9.51 -21.31
CA ILE A 260 -12.51 -8.13 -20.86
C ILE A 260 -11.66 -7.24 -21.77
N ASP A 261 -12.30 -6.55 -22.69
CA ASP A 261 -11.65 -5.61 -23.60
C ASP A 261 -11.32 -4.30 -22.86
N TYR A 262 -12.23 -3.83 -22.00
CA TYR A 262 -12.03 -2.67 -21.13
C TYR A 262 -13.06 -2.63 -19.99
N TRP A 263 -12.72 -1.94 -18.90
CA TRP A 263 -13.68 -1.44 -17.92
C TRP A 263 -13.85 0.06 -18.14
N SER A 264 -15.03 0.61 -17.89
CA SER A 264 -15.28 2.05 -17.94
C SER A 264 -15.97 2.53 -16.67
N MET A 265 -15.64 3.76 -16.24
CA MET A 265 -16.50 4.52 -15.33
C MET A 265 -17.68 5.07 -16.14
N VAL A 266 -18.90 4.89 -15.62
CA VAL A 266 -20.15 5.38 -16.25
C VAL A 266 -21.06 5.93 -15.17
N GLY A 267 -21.54 7.16 -15.32
CA GLY A 267 -22.42 7.78 -14.33
C GLY A 267 -22.55 9.28 -14.49
N GLN A 268 -23.32 9.91 -13.61
CA GLN A 268 -23.53 11.37 -13.61
C GLN A 268 -22.22 12.20 -13.56
N PRO A 269 -21.20 11.84 -12.76
CA PRO A 269 -20.01 12.68 -12.58
C PRO A 269 -19.13 12.87 -13.81
N ILE A 270 -19.16 11.95 -14.78
CA ILE A 270 -18.29 12.02 -15.96
C ILE A 270 -18.90 12.86 -17.08
N ASN A 271 -18.08 13.27 -18.05
CA ASN A 271 -18.58 13.94 -19.24
C ASN A 271 -19.59 13.05 -20.01
N GLY A 272 -20.74 13.61 -20.38
CA GLY A 272 -21.84 12.87 -21.01
C GLY A 272 -22.73 12.06 -20.06
N GLY A 273 -22.43 12.04 -18.75
CA GLY A 273 -23.27 11.41 -17.74
C GLY A 273 -23.47 9.91 -17.96
N TRP A 274 -24.69 9.41 -17.71
CA TRP A 274 -25.10 8.02 -17.99
C TRP A 274 -25.06 7.60 -19.48
N GLY A 275 -24.89 8.57 -20.39
CA GLY A 275 -24.65 8.31 -21.82
C GLY A 275 -23.17 8.30 -22.21
N GLY A 276 -22.28 8.67 -21.29
CA GLY A 276 -20.82 8.67 -21.47
C GLY A 276 -20.18 7.31 -21.20
N ASP A 277 -18.88 7.22 -21.44
CA ASP A 277 -18.07 6.02 -21.23
C ASP A 277 -16.60 6.45 -21.08
N GLU A 278 -16.05 6.41 -19.85
CA GLU A 278 -14.65 6.78 -19.59
C GLU A 278 -13.84 5.50 -19.32
N PRO A 279 -13.09 4.96 -20.30
CA PRO A 279 -12.43 3.67 -20.19
C PRO A 279 -11.16 3.70 -19.34
N LEU A 280 -10.98 2.67 -18.51
CA LEU A 280 -9.79 2.40 -17.73
C LEU A 280 -8.87 1.42 -18.46
N SER A 281 -7.57 1.68 -18.42
CA SER A 281 -6.54 0.83 -19.02
C SER A 281 -6.05 -0.23 -18.04
N TYR A 282 -5.86 -1.45 -18.51
CA TYR A 282 -5.31 -2.54 -17.69
C TYR A 282 -3.84 -2.32 -17.37
N GLN A 283 -3.48 -2.42 -16.09
CA GLN A 283 -2.13 -2.22 -15.56
C GLN A 283 -1.41 -3.53 -15.22
N GLY A 284 -2.10 -4.67 -15.32
CA GLY A 284 -1.61 -5.97 -14.86
C GLY A 284 -2.14 -6.33 -13.47
N ASN A 285 -2.04 -7.60 -13.10
CA ASN A 285 -2.38 -8.13 -11.77
C ASN A 285 -3.78 -7.72 -11.27
N SER A 286 -4.77 -7.80 -12.16
CA SER A 286 -6.17 -7.43 -11.87
C SER A 286 -6.42 -5.94 -11.57
N ILE A 287 -5.53 -5.04 -12.01
CA ILE A 287 -5.66 -3.58 -11.78
C ILE A 287 -5.95 -2.86 -13.11
N TRP A 288 -6.85 -1.88 -13.07
CA TRP A 288 -7.09 -0.92 -14.15
C TRP A 288 -7.02 0.50 -13.60
N SER A 289 -6.62 1.46 -14.44
CA SER A 289 -6.65 2.88 -14.07
C SER A 289 -6.86 3.80 -15.27
N ALA A 290 -7.39 4.99 -14.99
CA ALA A 290 -7.43 6.12 -15.91
C ALA A 290 -7.47 7.44 -15.15
N THR A 291 -6.93 8.49 -15.77
CA THR A 291 -7.18 9.87 -15.36
C THR A 291 -8.55 10.29 -15.94
N ILE A 292 -9.49 10.67 -15.08
CA ILE A 292 -10.87 11.01 -15.45
C ILE A 292 -11.22 12.39 -14.89
N GLU A 293 -11.82 13.23 -15.73
CA GLU A 293 -12.40 14.51 -15.30
C GLU A 293 -13.82 14.30 -14.79
N LEU A 294 -14.04 14.64 -13.51
CA LEU A 294 -15.33 14.66 -12.86
C LEU A 294 -15.91 16.08 -12.95
N VAL A 295 -16.96 16.23 -13.75
CA VAL A 295 -17.59 17.52 -14.11
C VAL A 295 -18.91 17.76 -13.40
N ASP A 296 -19.44 16.76 -12.69
CA ASP A 296 -20.67 16.85 -11.90
C ASP A 296 -20.61 15.94 -10.65
N VAL A 297 -21.58 16.08 -9.75
CA VAL A 297 -21.75 15.21 -8.58
C VAL A 297 -22.86 14.18 -8.83
N GLY A 298 -22.76 13.00 -8.22
CA GLY A 298 -23.82 11.98 -8.27
C GLY A 298 -23.32 10.55 -8.41
N GLY A 299 -24.25 9.66 -8.78
CA GLY A 299 -24.03 8.22 -8.87
C GLY A 299 -23.26 7.80 -10.12
N PHE A 300 -22.38 6.81 -9.98
CA PHE A 300 -21.68 6.12 -11.05
C PHE A 300 -21.42 4.64 -10.73
N LEU A 301 -20.92 3.89 -11.70
CA LEU A 301 -20.53 2.49 -11.59
C LEU A 301 -19.37 2.17 -12.55
N PHE A 302 -18.83 0.95 -12.45
CA PHE A 302 -17.92 0.43 -13.48
C PHE A 302 -18.60 -0.60 -14.36
N ARG A 303 -18.39 -0.51 -15.67
CA ARG A 303 -19.02 -1.39 -16.67
C ARG A 303 -17.96 -2.04 -17.55
N ALA A 304 -18.01 -3.35 -17.71
CA ALA A 304 -17.10 -4.06 -18.62
C ALA A 304 -17.65 -4.07 -20.06
N ASN A 305 -16.78 -3.88 -21.04
CA ASN A 305 -17.05 -4.06 -22.47
C ASN A 305 -18.24 -3.26 -23.04
N GLY A 306 -18.64 -2.18 -22.37
CA GLY A 306 -19.86 -1.44 -22.73
C GLY A 306 -21.18 -2.20 -22.48
N ASP A 307 -21.15 -3.34 -21.77
CA ASP A 307 -22.28 -4.24 -21.56
C ASP A 307 -22.90 -4.06 -20.17
N TRP A 308 -24.19 -3.73 -20.14
CA TRP A 308 -24.96 -3.52 -18.92
C TRP A 308 -25.20 -4.78 -18.08
N SER A 309 -24.81 -5.95 -18.58
CA SER A 309 -24.85 -7.21 -17.83
C SER A 309 -23.63 -7.37 -16.91
N TYR A 310 -22.55 -6.59 -17.14
CA TYR A 310 -21.30 -6.67 -16.38
C TYR A 310 -21.02 -5.36 -15.66
N LEU A 311 -21.72 -5.17 -14.55
CA LEU A 311 -21.63 -3.96 -13.72
C LEU A 311 -20.96 -4.29 -12.40
N LEU A 312 -20.02 -3.45 -11.98
CA LEU A 312 -19.50 -3.40 -10.61
C LEU A 312 -20.12 -2.21 -9.89
N LYS A 313 -20.69 -2.47 -8.72
CA LYS A 313 -21.38 -1.49 -7.87
C LYS A 313 -20.85 -1.55 -6.45
N SER A 314 -21.11 -0.50 -5.67
CA SER A 314 -20.73 -0.45 -4.26
C SER A 314 -21.57 -1.45 -3.47
N ILE A 315 -20.94 -2.15 -2.52
CA ILE A 315 -21.66 -2.92 -1.51
C ILE A 315 -22.23 -1.92 -0.49
N VAL A 316 -23.53 -2.02 -0.20
CA VAL A 316 -24.20 -1.10 0.73
C VAL A 316 -23.54 -1.16 2.11
N GLY A 317 -23.10 -0.01 2.62
CA GLY A 317 -22.51 0.10 3.96
C GLY A 317 -21.06 -0.38 4.08
N VAL A 318 -20.39 -0.75 2.98
CA VAL A 318 -18.97 -1.15 2.97
C VAL A 318 -18.21 -0.23 2.00
N PRO A 319 -17.65 0.90 2.49
CA PRO A 319 -16.99 1.89 1.64
C PRO A 319 -15.94 1.29 0.72
N SER A 320 -15.89 1.78 -0.51
CA SER A 320 -14.93 1.39 -1.56
C SER A 320 -14.93 -0.09 -1.95
N SER A 321 -15.82 -0.92 -1.40
CA SER A 321 -15.91 -2.34 -1.75
C SER A 321 -16.94 -2.55 -2.85
N LEU A 322 -16.56 -3.33 -3.86
CA LEU A 322 -17.34 -3.57 -5.06
C LEU A 322 -17.84 -5.00 -5.14
N ILE A 323 -18.99 -5.15 -5.80
CA ILE A 323 -19.58 -6.44 -6.15
C ILE A 323 -20.04 -6.39 -7.61
N MET A 324 -19.90 -7.51 -8.32
CA MET A 324 -20.56 -7.63 -9.61
C MET A 324 -22.06 -7.76 -9.37
N GLU A 325 -22.86 -6.89 -9.98
CA GLU A 325 -24.31 -6.82 -9.74
C GLU A 325 -24.98 -8.19 -9.91
N SER A 326 -24.60 -8.93 -10.94
CA SER A 326 -25.15 -10.26 -11.24
C SER A 326 -24.81 -11.32 -10.18
N GLN A 327 -23.86 -11.07 -9.28
CA GLN A 327 -23.42 -12.01 -8.24
C GLN A 327 -23.86 -11.58 -6.82
N ALA A 328 -24.50 -10.42 -6.68
CA ALA A 328 -24.78 -9.84 -5.36
C ALA A 328 -25.77 -10.71 -4.56
N ALA A 329 -26.84 -11.17 -5.21
CA ALA A 329 -27.83 -12.06 -4.59
C ALA A 329 -27.21 -13.40 -4.15
N ASP A 330 -26.37 -13.99 -5.00
CA ASP A 330 -25.68 -15.26 -4.70
C ASP A 330 -24.63 -15.12 -3.60
N GLN A 331 -24.24 -13.90 -3.25
CA GLN A 331 -23.29 -13.59 -2.18
C GLN A 331 -23.96 -12.94 -0.96
N GLY A 332 -25.29 -12.82 -0.96
CA GLY A 332 -26.06 -12.30 0.18
C GLY A 332 -25.82 -10.81 0.47
N VAL A 333 -25.45 -10.03 -0.53
CA VAL A 333 -25.14 -8.60 -0.38
C VAL A 333 -26.09 -7.71 -1.18
N GLU A 334 -26.42 -6.56 -0.60
CA GLU A 334 -27.12 -5.48 -1.31
C GLU A 334 -26.09 -4.53 -1.94
N PHE A 335 -26.48 -3.88 -3.03
CA PHE A 335 -25.61 -2.97 -3.78
C PHE A 335 -26.28 -1.63 -4.08
N GLU A 336 -25.45 -0.62 -4.34
CA GLU A 336 -25.86 0.71 -4.77
C GLU A 336 -24.87 1.31 -5.76
N ASP A 337 -25.31 2.31 -6.53
CA ASP A 337 -24.40 3.09 -7.36
C ASP A 337 -23.43 3.86 -6.47
N ILE A 338 -22.17 3.93 -6.88
CA ILE A 338 -21.11 4.64 -6.17
C ILE A 338 -21.41 6.13 -6.23
N GLN A 339 -21.37 6.84 -5.09
CA GLN A 339 -21.63 8.28 -5.05
C GLN A 339 -20.32 9.07 -5.08
N SER A 340 -20.21 10.04 -6.00
CA SER A 340 -19.13 11.04 -6.00
C SER A 340 -19.67 12.43 -5.68
N THR A 341 -18.94 13.17 -4.85
CA THR A 341 -19.13 14.61 -4.59
C THR A 341 -17.94 15.44 -5.06
N GLN A 342 -16.97 14.80 -5.72
CA GLN A 342 -15.70 15.41 -6.13
C GLN A 342 -15.82 15.99 -7.55
N LEU A 343 -15.15 17.11 -7.80
CA LEU A 343 -15.04 17.78 -9.09
C LEU A 343 -13.57 18.02 -9.41
N GLY A 344 -13.17 17.90 -10.67
CA GLY A 344 -11.78 18.04 -11.11
C GLY A 344 -11.24 16.77 -11.77
N THR A 345 -9.92 16.72 -11.97
CA THR A 345 -9.25 15.60 -12.65
C THR A 345 -8.64 14.65 -11.63
N PHE A 346 -9.04 13.37 -11.68
CA PHE A 346 -8.64 12.36 -10.71
C PHE A 346 -8.07 11.12 -11.38
N LEU A 347 -7.08 10.50 -10.74
CA LEU A 347 -6.65 9.15 -11.03
C LEU A 347 -7.64 8.19 -10.39
N VAL A 348 -8.41 7.52 -11.23
CA VAL A 348 -9.34 6.46 -10.83
C VAL A 348 -8.64 5.12 -11.00
N THR A 349 -8.57 4.34 -9.92
CA THR A 349 -8.00 2.97 -9.94
C THR A 349 -9.07 1.97 -9.54
N LEU A 350 -9.17 0.88 -10.31
CA LEU A 350 -10.04 -0.27 -10.06
C LEU A 350 -9.16 -1.49 -9.77
N ASP A 351 -9.27 -2.07 -8.58
CA ASP A 351 -8.54 -3.26 -8.14
C ASP A 351 -9.51 -4.44 -8.00
N LEU A 352 -9.36 -5.44 -8.85
CA LEU A 352 -10.15 -6.68 -8.84
C LEU A 352 -9.32 -7.90 -8.43
N SER A 353 -8.36 -7.71 -7.54
CA SER A 353 -7.51 -8.78 -7.01
C SER A 353 -8.22 -9.65 -5.96
N ALA A 354 -7.53 -10.71 -5.51
CA ALA A 354 -8.03 -11.63 -4.49
C ALA A 354 -8.28 -11.00 -3.11
N ASN A 355 -7.73 -9.80 -2.85
CA ASN A 355 -7.89 -9.10 -1.56
C ASN A 355 -9.27 -8.47 -1.36
N GLY A 356 -10.10 -8.47 -2.40
CA GLY A 356 -11.39 -7.81 -2.43
C GLY A 356 -11.46 -6.81 -3.57
N TYR A 357 -12.65 -6.63 -4.15
CA TYR A 357 -12.82 -5.72 -5.27
C TYR A 357 -13.00 -4.32 -4.72
N THR A 358 -12.14 -3.40 -5.13
CA THR A 358 -12.15 -2.03 -4.63
C THR A 358 -11.85 -1.01 -5.71
N TYR A 359 -12.08 0.27 -5.39
CA TYR A 359 -11.66 1.38 -6.22
C TYR A 359 -11.11 2.54 -5.38
N THR A 360 -10.27 3.36 -5.99
CA THR A 360 -9.81 4.64 -5.44
C THR A 360 -10.03 5.77 -6.44
N ILE A 361 -10.21 6.99 -5.91
CA ILE A 361 -10.27 8.24 -6.67
C ILE A 361 -9.33 9.20 -5.94
N GLU A 362 -8.19 9.50 -6.56
CA GLU A 362 -7.12 10.33 -6.00
C GLU A 362 -6.88 11.51 -6.93
N GLU A 363 -6.54 12.69 -6.40
CA GLU A 363 -6.21 13.83 -7.28
C GLU A 363 -5.05 13.45 -8.20
N ASP A 364 -5.24 13.59 -9.51
CA ASP A 364 -4.16 13.33 -10.46
C ASP A 364 -3.25 14.56 -10.53
N THR A 365 -2.16 14.51 -9.77
CA THR A 365 -1.10 15.54 -9.82
C THR A 365 -0.05 15.26 -10.91
N SER A 366 -0.20 14.17 -11.67
CA SER A 366 0.79 13.71 -12.65
C SER A 366 0.54 14.24 -14.07
N THR A 367 -0.69 14.65 -14.38
CA THR A 367 -1.03 15.35 -15.62
C THR A 367 -1.07 16.86 -15.36
N PRO A 368 -0.24 17.68 -16.05
CA PRO A 368 -0.35 19.12 -15.96
C PRO A 368 -1.77 19.52 -16.39
N PRO A 369 -2.46 20.38 -15.64
CA PRO A 369 -3.79 20.80 -16.01
C PRO A 369 -3.74 21.51 -17.38
N THR A 370 -4.81 21.37 -18.17
CA THR A 370 -4.89 21.99 -19.49
C THR A 370 -4.77 23.51 -19.34
N PRO A 371 -3.76 24.18 -19.93
CA PRO A 371 -3.54 25.61 -19.74
C PRO A 371 -4.77 26.46 -20.10
N LEU A 372 -5.08 27.44 -19.27
CA LEU A 372 -6.07 28.46 -19.59
C LEU A 372 -5.45 29.48 -20.57
N THR A 373 -6.30 30.09 -21.41
CA THR A 373 -5.84 31.22 -22.24
C THR A 373 -5.59 32.42 -21.32
N THR A 374 -4.35 32.88 -21.27
CA THR A 374 -3.96 34.06 -20.48
C THR A 374 -4.65 35.32 -21.03
N PRO A 375 -5.48 36.02 -20.24
CA PRO A 375 -6.13 37.24 -20.67
C PRO A 375 -5.13 38.41 -20.76
N ASP A 376 -5.49 39.47 -21.47
CA ASP A 376 -4.66 40.69 -21.54
C ASP A 376 -4.72 41.52 -20.25
N GLN A 377 -5.88 41.54 -19.60
CA GLN A 377 -6.16 42.25 -18.36
C GLN A 377 -6.97 41.37 -17.42
N LEU A 378 -6.81 41.60 -16.12
CA LEU A 378 -7.52 40.87 -15.09
C LEU A 378 -7.81 41.81 -13.92
N TYR A 379 -9.05 41.83 -13.47
CA TYR A 379 -9.54 42.73 -12.44
C TYR A 379 -10.03 41.92 -11.24
N LEU A 380 -9.62 42.35 -10.06
CA LEU A 380 -9.99 41.77 -8.79
C LEU A 380 -11.19 42.52 -8.20
N PHE A 381 -12.20 41.77 -7.77
CA PHE A 381 -13.38 42.30 -7.11
C PHE A 381 -13.52 41.68 -5.72
N VAL A 382 -14.02 42.48 -4.77
CA VAL A 382 -14.45 42.02 -3.45
C VAL A 382 -15.87 42.50 -3.23
N ASN A 383 -16.78 41.58 -2.90
CA ASN A 383 -18.19 41.87 -2.66
C ASN A 383 -18.85 42.66 -3.82
N GLY A 384 -18.45 42.33 -5.05
CA GLY A 384 -18.93 42.98 -6.29
C GLY A 384 -18.32 44.35 -6.60
N ASN A 385 -17.40 44.86 -5.77
CA ASN A 385 -16.71 46.13 -6.02
C ASN A 385 -15.31 45.86 -6.56
N ILE A 386 -14.93 46.58 -7.62
CA ILE A 386 -13.58 46.52 -8.17
C ILE A 386 -12.56 47.04 -7.14
N ILE A 387 -11.49 46.29 -6.94
CA ILE A 387 -10.37 46.63 -6.05
C ILE A 387 -9.18 47.14 -6.87
N GLU A 388 -8.72 46.35 -7.85
CA GLU A 388 -7.59 46.72 -8.70
C GLU A 388 -7.60 45.98 -10.05
N GLU A 389 -6.80 46.50 -10.98
CA GLU A 389 -6.28 45.72 -12.11
C GLU A 389 -5.02 45.00 -11.64
N LEU A 390 -4.99 43.68 -11.75
CA LEU A 390 -3.87 42.87 -11.31
C LEU A 390 -2.65 43.08 -12.22
N ALA A 391 -1.46 43.09 -11.61
CA ALA A 391 -0.21 43.24 -12.36
C ALA A 391 0.09 41.95 -13.14
N LYS A 392 0.30 42.07 -14.45
CA LYS A 392 0.61 40.96 -15.36
C LYS A 392 2.13 40.78 -15.55
N ASP A 393 2.61 39.55 -15.41
CA ASP A 393 3.95 39.11 -15.83
C ASP A 393 3.85 37.75 -16.55
N GLY A 394 3.98 37.77 -17.89
CA GLY A 394 3.76 36.59 -18.72
C GLY A 394 2.35 36.02 -18.56
N ASP A 395 2.26 34.79 -18.08
CA ASP A 395 1.01 34.06 -17.80
C ASP A 395 0.54 34.19 -16.35
N THR A 396 1.17 35.07 -15.57
CA THR A 396 0.90 35.25 -14.14
C THR A 396 0.31 36.63 -13.85
N PHE A 397 -0.65 36.69 -12.93
CA PHE A 397 -1.23 37.91 -12.38
C PHE A 397 -1.07 37.96 -10.87
N THR A 398 -0.74 39.14 -10.31
CA THR A 398 -0.58 39.35 -8.87
C THR A 398 -1.24 40.65 -8.41
N ASN A 399 -1.74 40.68 -7.17
CA ASN A 399 -2.17 41.93 -6.54
C ASN A 399 -0.96 42.83 -6.22
N SER A 400 -1.18 44.15 -6.23
CA SER A 400 -0.12 45.13 -6.01
C SER A 400 0.31 45.27 -4.54
N ALA A 401 -0.60 44.97 -3.61
CA ALA A 401 -0.36 44.95 -2.17
C ALA A 401 -1.24 43.88 -1.51
N TYR A 402 -0.90 43.46 -0.28
CA TYR A 402 -1.71 42.48 0.44
C TYR A 402 -3.12 43.02 0.69
N LEU A 403 -4.13 42.19 0.41
CA LEU A 403 -5.53 42.55 0.52
C LEU A 403 -6.12 42.02 1.82
N ALA A 404 -6.51 42.91 2.73
CA ALA A 404 -7.19 42.56 3.96
C ALA A 404 -8.62 42.05 3.67
N LEU A 405 -8.85 40.76 3.93
CA LEU A 405 -10.14 40.10 3.78
C LEU A 405 -10.61 39.54 5.13
N GLN A 406 -11.90 39.30 5.26
CA GLN A 406 -12.52 38.69 6.44
C GLN A 406 -13.54 37.62 6.04
N VAL A 407 -13.86 36.72 6.97
CA VAL A 407 -14.88 35.69 6.78
C VAL A 407 -16.20 36.34 6.35
N GLY A 408 -16.76 35.84 5.25
CA GLY A 408 -17.98 36.35 4.63
C GLY A 408 -17.74 37.32 3.46
N ASP A 409 -16.51 37.77 3.24
CA ASP A 409 -16.15 38.38 1.97
C ASP A 409 -16.17 37.34 0.84
N VAL A 410 -16.50 37.82 -0.37
CA VAL A 410 -16.41 37.04 -1.61
C VAL A 410 -15.50 37.73 -2.61
N VAL A 411 -14.59 36.96 -3.20
CA VAL A 411 -13.63 37.41 -4.21
C VAL A 411 -14.06 36.93 -5.58
N SER A 412 -14.05 37.81 -6.57
CA SER A 412 -14.24 37.43 -7.97
C SER A 412 -13.21 38.05 -8.89
N ILE A 413 -12.91 37.35 -9.99
CA ILE A 413 -11.85 37.67 -10.94
C ILE A 413 -12.50 37.79 -12.31
N ASN A 414 -12.26 38.91 -13.01
CA ASN A 414 -12.91 39.20 -14.28
C ASN A 414 -11.95 39.85 -15.30
N THR A 415 -12.10 39.57 -16.58
CA THR A 415 -11.28 40.20 -17.64
C THR A 415 -11.72 41.62 -17.99
N ALA A 416 -12.85 42.11 -17.46
CA ALA A 416 -13.36 43.46 -17.65
C ALA A 416 -13.57 44.18 -16.30
N SER A 417 -13.26 45.48 -16.27
CA SER A 417 -13.37 46.32 -15.08
C SER A 417 -14.80 46.57 -14.60
N ASP A 418 -15.80 46.29 -15.45
CA ASP A 418 -17.23 46.39 -15.12
C ASP A 418 -17.86 45.03 -14.75
N GLY A 419 -17.05 43.97 -14.68
CA GLY A 419 -17.49 42.62 -14.33
C GLY A 419 -18.21 41.88 -15.47
N SER A 420 -18.23 42.43 -16.69
CA SER A 420 -18.94 41.82 -17.85
C SER A 420 -18.11 40.81 -18.65
N GLY A 421 -16.81 40.70 -18.36
CA GLY A 421 -15.87 39.84 -19.05
C GLY A 421 -15.92 38.38 -18.59
N ASP A 422 -14.96 37.60 -19.08
CA ASP A 422 -14.77 36.21 -18.69
C ASP A 422 -14.36 36.15 -17.21
N THR A 423 -14.89 35.14 -16.51
CA THR A 423 -14.68 34.94 -15.08
C THR A 423 -13.85 33.71 -14.80
N PHE A 424 -13.09 33.77 -13.71
CA PHE A 424 -12.30 32.65 -13.22
C PHE A 424 -12.60 32.41 -11.74
N THR A 425 -12.57 31.15 -11.34
CA THR A 425 -12.94 30.72 -9.99
C THR A 425 -12.01 29.61 -9.48
N SER A 426 -12.21 29.23 -8.22
CA SER A 426 -11.50 28.17 -7.52
C SER A 426 -12.47 27.48 -6.57
N THR A 427 -12.38 26.16 -6.44
CA THR A 427 -13.21 25.39 -5.50
C THR A 427 -12.72 25.48 -4.06
N MET A 428 -11.44 25.80 -3.84
CA MET A 428 -10.89 25.99 -2.51
C MET A 428 -11.06 27.45 -2.06
N SER A 429 -11.54 27.62 -0.83
CA SER A 429 -11.70 28.91 -0.16
C SER A 429 -10.35 29.57 0.14
N ILE A 430 -10.30 30.89 0.01
CA ILE A 430 -9.14 31.70 0.42
C ILE A 430 -8.97 31.60 1.94
N GLY A 431 -7.77 31.24 2.39
CA GLY A 431 -7.44 31.07 3.81
C GLY A 431 -7.61 29.65 4.37
N SER A 432 -8.10 28.71 3.56
CA SER A 432 -8.06 27.29 3.91
C SER A 432 -6.61 26.80 4.00
N THR A 433 -6.25 26.12 5.08
CA THR A 433 -4.92 25.53 5.30
C THR A 433 -4.96 24.53 6.45
N THR A 434 -4.03 23.57 6.44
CA THR A 434 -3.80 22.63 7.56
C THR A 434 -2.80 23.17 8.58
N SER A 435 -2.06 24.23 8.26
CA SER A 435 -0.98 24.78 9.09
C SER A 435 -1.18 26.27 9.37
N PRO A 436 -2.30 26.66 10.03
CA PRO A 436 -2.73 28.06 10.12
C PRO A 436 -1.80 28.98 10.88
N ASP A 437 -0.94 28.42 11.74
CA ASP A 437 -0.05 29.14 12.65
C ASP A 437 1.39 29.26 12.12
N ALA A 438 1.67 28.76 10.91
CA ALA A 438 2.97 28.92 10.27
C ALA A 438 3.27 30.41 10.01
N ALA A 439 4.53 30.82 10.12
CA ALA A 439 4.91 32.22 9.91
C ALA A 439 4.50 32.75 8.52
N LEU A 440 4.68 31.93 7.48
CA LEU A 440 4.12 32.13 6.16
C LEU A 440 3.22 30.94 5.84
N VAL A 441 1.96 31.23 5.57
CA VAL A 441 1.03 30.27 4.99
C VAL A 441 0.93 30.55 3.50
N SER A 442 1.12 29.53 2.68
CA SER A 442 0.95 29.63 1.24
C SER A 442 0.34 28.35 0.70
N GLU A 443 -0.83 28.49 0.08
CA GLU A 443 -1.65 27.38 -0.39
C GLU A 443 -2.06 27.65 -1.83
N GLY A 444 -2.23 26.58 -2.60
CA GLY A 444 -2.59 26.65 -4.01
C GLY A 444 -3.83 25.83 -4.30
N ALA A 445 -4.61 26.31 -5.26
CA ALA A 445 -5.79 25.64 -5.80
C ALA A 445 -5.78 25.70 -7.33
N THR A 446 -6.65 24.90 -7.94
CA THR A 446 -6.85 24.96 -9.40
C THR A 446 -7.70 26.17 -9.75
N LEU A 447 -7.18 27.00 -10.67
CA LEU A 447 -7.91 28.10 -11.29
C LEU A 447 -8.70 27.55 -12.47
N THR A 448 -10.01 27.79 -12.51
CA THR A 448 -10.89 27.33 -13.59
C THR A 448 -11.62 28.50 -14.23
N ALA A 449 -11.93 28.39 -15.53
CA ALA A 449 -12.82 29.33 -16.20
C ALA A 449 -14.28 29.01 -15.84
N GLY A 450 -15.05 30.01 -15.44
CA GLY A 450 -16.44 29.80 -15.03
C GLY A 450 -16.94 30.84 -14.06
N LEU A 451 -18.26 30.85 -13.84
CA LEU A 451 -18.91 31.71 -12.86
C LEU A 451 -18.78 31.09 -11.46
N GLY A 452 -18.53 31.93 -10.46
CA GLY A 452 -18.46 31.50 -9.08
C GLY A 452 -17.58 32.42 -8.25
N ASP A 453 -18.11 32.89 -7.13
CA ASP A 453 -17.34 33.65 -6.16
C ASP A 453 -16.42 32.71 -5.36
N ILE A 454 -15.19 33.14 -5.12
CA ILE A 454 -14.25 32.46 -4.23
C ILE A 454 -14.48 32.99 -2.82
N VAL A 455 -14.92 32.12 -1.92
CA VAL A 455 -15.24 32.49 -0.54
C VAL A 455 -13.98 32.64 0.31
N VAL A 456 -14.04 33.51 1.32
CA VAL A 456 -12.97 33.72 2.31
C VAL A 456 -13.33 33.02 3.62
N ASP A 457 -12.47 32.10 4.05
CA ASP A 457 -12.69 31.28 5.26
C ASP A 457 -11.86 31.75 6.47
N ARG A 458 -11.01 32.77 6.30
CA ARG A 458 -10.15 33.28 7.38
C ARG A 458 -9.84 34.77 7.22
N ASP A 459 -9.97 35.48 8.33
CA ASP A 459 -9.55 36.88 8.46
C ASP A 459 -8.03 36.99 8.36
N GLN A 460 -7.54 37.61 7.28
CA GLN A 460 -6.11 37.80 7.00
C GLN A 460 -5.88 38.86 5.92
N ALA A 461 -4.63 39.26 5.76
CA ALA A 461 -4.17 40.03 4.62
C ALA A 461 -3.52 39.07 3.60
N TYR A 462 -4.01 39.04 2.37
CA TYR A 462 -3.63 38.04 1.37
C TYR A 462 -2.84 38.62 0.19
N GLY A 463 -1.77 37.92 -0.19
CA GLY A 463 -1.14 38.04 -1.50
C GLY A 463 -1.67 36.94 -2.43
N PHE A 464 -1.99 37.28 -3.67
CA PHE A 464 -2.52 36.40 -4.70
C PHE A 464 -1.54 36.24 -5.85
N ILE A 465 -1.48 35.03 -6.38
CA ILE A 465 -0.77 34.70 -7.62
C ILE A 465 -1.70 33.82 -8.46
N LEU A 466 -2.05 34.28 -9.65
CA LEU A 466 -2.89 33.55 -10.60
C LEU A 466 -2.04 33.21 -11.82
N ASN A 467 -1.77 31.92 -12.04
CA ASN A 467 -0.98 31.44 -13.17
C ASN A 467 -1.87 30.67 -14.15
N PHE A 468 -2.08 31.23 -15.34
CA PHE A 468 -2.96 30.67 -16.37
C PHE A 468 -2.34 29.47 -17.10
N ALA A 469 -1.02 29.46 -17.28
CA ALA A 469 -0.31 28.37 -17.92
C ALA A 469 -0.41 27.05 -17.13
N ASN A 470 -0.41 27.15 -15.80
CA ASN A 470 -0.48 26.01 -14.88
C ASN A 470 -1.86 25.90 -14.19
N THR A 471 -2.84 26.70 -14.62
CA THR A 471 -4.18 26.81 -14.03
C THR A 471 -4.16 26.85 -12.51
N ASN A 472 -3.33 27.71 -11.93
CA ASN A 472 -3.10 27.75 -10.49
C ASN A 472 -3.55 29.10 -9.91
N PHE A 473 -4.29 29.04 -8.83
CA PHE A 473 -4.58 30.17 -7.96
C PHE A 473 -3.93 29.92 -6.61
N GLN A 474 -2.96 30.75 -6.25
CA GLN A 474 -2.25 30.69 -4.99
C GLN A 474 -2.60 31.91 -4.15
N TRP A 475 -2.82 31.70 -2.86
CA TRP A 475 -2.83 32.75 -1.87
C TRP A 475 -1.74 32.53 -0.83
N LYS A 476 -1.32 33.62 -0.21
CA LYS A 476 -0.41 33.59 0.93
C LYS A 476 -0.77 34.67 1.94
N TYR A 477 -0.47 34.41 3.20
CA TYR A 477 -0.56 35.40 4.27
C TYR A 477 0.55 35.18 5.29
N TYR A 478 0.77 36.21 6.11
CA TYR A 478 1.86 36.28 7.07
C TYR A 478 1.31 36.37 8.49
N ASN A 479 1.65 35.40 9.32
CA ASN A 479 1.41 35.48 10.75
C ASN A 479 2.54 36.27 11.41
N LEU A 480 2.19 37.17 12.33
CA LEU A 480 3.16 38.00 13.02
C LEU A 480 3.48 37.42 14.40
N PHE A 481 4.77 37.35 14.72
CA PHE A 481 5.27 36.91 16.01
C PHE A 481 5.93 38.08 16.73
N LEU A 482 5.74 38.16 18.04
CA LEU A 482 6.56 38.99 18.91
C LEU A 482 7.69 38.13 19.48
N PHE A 483 8.93 38.41 19.06
CA PHE A 483 10.11 37.80 19.65
C PHE A 483 10.50 38.60 20.90
N HIS A 484 10.94 37.90 21.94
CA HIS A 484 11.33 38.50 23.21
C HIS A 484 12.56 37.79 23.79
N TRP A 485 13.64 38.51 24.04
CA TRP A 485 14.90 37.90 24.48
C TRP A 485 15.80 38.82 25.31
N ASP A 486 16.71 38.21 26.07
CA ASP A 486 17.66 38.92 26.91
C ASP A 486 18.93 39.28 26.14
N GLU A 487 18.88 40.36 25.36
CA GLU A 487 20.05 40.82 24.60
C GLU A 487 21.26 41.16 25.49
N ILE A 488 21.02 41.64 26.72
CA ILE A 488 22.08 42.02 27.66
C ILE A 488 22.94 40.80 28.03
N ASN A 489 22.31 39.64 28.19
CA ASN A 489 22.98 38.38 28.49
C ASN A 489 23.17 37.47 27.27
N GLN A 490 23.04 38.00 26.05
CA GLN A 490 23.18 37.26 24.78
C GLN A 490 22.19 36.09 24.62
N GLY A 491 20.99 36.21 25.18
CA GLY A 491 19.95 35.17 25.23
C GLY A 491 19.14 35.00 23.94
N TRP A 492 19.69 35.30 22.76
CA TRP A 492 18.98 35.20 21.48
C TRP A 492 18.53 33.77 21.14
N ASP A 493 19.37 32.79 21.48
CA ASP A 493 19.08 31.37 21.24
C ASP A 493 17.97 30.83 22.16
N ASP A 494 17.73 31.51 23.29
CA ASP A 494 16.70 31.18 24.29
C ASP A 494 15.46 32.10 24.18
N ARG A 495 15.29 32.79 23.04
CA ARG A 495 14.18 33.73 22.84
C ARG A 495 12.81 33.04 22.92
N SER A 496 11.84 33.78 23.42
CA SER A 496 10.43 33.41 23.30
C SER A 496 9.85 33.96 22.01
N GLU A 497 9.05 33.16 21.31
CA GLU A 497 8.36 33.52 20.07
C GLU A 497 6.85 33.41 20.29
N PHE A 498 6.16 34.56 20.32
CA PHE A 498 4.74 34.61 20.63
C PHE A 498 3.93 34.93 19.37
N LEU A 499 3.12 33.97 18.90
CA LEU A 499 2.19 34.19 17.79
C LEU A 499 1.14 35.23 18.19
N MET A 500 0.99 36.28 17.37
CA MET A 500 -0.04 37.30 17.57
C MET A 500 -1.33 36.92 16.85
N THR A 501 -2.47 37.30 17.43
CA THR A 501 -3.79 37.11 16.84
C THR A 501 -4.08 38.22 15.84
N TYR A 502 -4.43 37.89 14.61
CA TYR A 502 -4.87 38.88 13.63
C TYR A 502 -6.22 39.50 14.01
N VAL A 503 -6.35 40.79 13.76
CA VAL A 503 -7.55 41.61 13.94
C VAL A 503 -7.75 42.39 12.65
N HIS A 504 -8.84 42.10 11.95
CA HIS A 504 -9.15 42.76 10.70
C HIS A 504 -9.42 44.28 10.92
N PRO A 505 -8.89 45.19 10.07
CA PRO A 505 -7.90 44.96 9.01
C PRO A 505 -6.45 45.17 9.48
N ASN A 506 -5.52 44.38 8.94
CA ASN A 506 -4.06 44.53 9.02
C ASN A 506 -3.47 44.74 10.43
N SER A 507 -4.19 44.35 11.47
CA SER A 507 -3.77 44.54 12.85
C SER A 507 -3.51 43.21 13.51
N PHE A 508 -2.65 43.20 14.51
CA PHE A 508 -2.33 42.03 15.31
C PHE A 508 -2.33 42.40 16.79
N THR A 509 -2.79 41.49 17.63
CA THR A 509 -2.86 41.67 19.08
C THR A 509 -2.31 40.47 19.83
N LEU A 510 -1.66 40.72 20.96
CA LEU A 510 -1.14 39.72 21.88
C LEU A 510 -1.28 40.25 23.31
N THR A 511 -1.60 39.41 24.27
CA THR A 511 -1.47 39.76 25.70
C THR A 511 -0.54 38.77 26.35
N GLU A 512 0.61 39.22 26.82
CA GLU A 512 1.66 38.33 27.33
C GLU A 512 2.45 38.97 28.48
N THR A 513 3.07 38.13 29.31
CA THR A 513 3.99 38.58 30.36
C THR A 513 5.38 38.81 29.78
N LEU A 514 5.90 40.03 29.94
CA LEU A 514 7.19 40.46 29.40
C LEU A 514 8.15 40.82 30.53
N SER A 515 9.42 40.47 30.36
CA SER A 515 10.51 40.82 31.27
C SER A 515 11.05 42.21 30.98
N ALA A 516 11.41 42.93 32.03
CA ALA A 516 12.03 44.24 31.95
C ALA A 516 13.40 44.19 31.28
N ASN A 517 13.70 45.20 30.46
CA ASN A 517 14.98 45.41 29.77
C ASN A 517 15.35 44.37 28.70
N TYR A 518 14.42 43.51 28.31
CA TYR A 518 14.60 42.56 27.22
C TYR A 518 14.33 43.25 25.88
N ASP A 519 14.99 42.77 24.83
CA ASP A 519 14.73 43.20 23.46
C ASP A 519 13.52 42.47 22.89
N MET A 520 12.84 43.17 22.00
CA MET A 520 11.71 42.65 21.25
C MET A 520 11.76 43.06 19.80
N LYS A 521 11.16 42.24 18.94
CA LYS A 521 10.98 42.54 17.53
C LYS A 521 9.74 41.84 17.00
N PHE A 522 9.00 42.51 16.11
CA PHE A 522 7.90 41.86 15.38
C PHE A 522 8.46 41.18 14.14
N PHE A 523 8.00 39.96 13.88
CA PHE A 523 8.65 39.07 12.92
C PHE A 523 7.65 38.22 12.15
N SER A 524 7.84 38.08 10.83
CA SER A 524 7.04 37.20 9.97
C SER A 524 7.77 36.78 8.69
N PRO A 525 8.09 35.49 8.51
CA PRO A 525 9.45 35.02 8.19
C PRO A 525 10.63 36.01 8.35
N TRP A 526 11.86 35.57 8.00
CA TRP A 526 13.04 36.46 8.02
C TRP A 526 12.94 37.64 7.05
N ASP A 527 12.04 37.55 6.09
CA ASP A 527 11.79 38.58 5.08
C ASP A 527 10.90 39.72 5.59
N ASN A 528 10.20 39.56 6.72
CA ASN A 528 9.49 40.65 7.39
C ASN A 528 9.96 40.83 8.84
N ASP A 529 11.00 41.63 9.03
CA ASP A 529 11.61 41.92 10.33
C ASP A 529 11.42 43.40 10.71
N PHE A 530 10.48 43.67 11.60
CA PHE A 530 10.05 45.03 11.88
C PHE A 530 10.75 45.62 13.10
N GLY A 531 11.68 46.55 12.88
CA GLY A 531 12.33 47.33 13.94
C GLY A 531 11.70 48.69 14.15
N SER A 532 11.87 49.27 15.34
CA SER A 532 11.30 50.56 15.75
C SER A 532 12.25 51.74 15.53
N GLU A 533 11.69 52.88 15.13
CA GLU A 533 12.40 54.17 15.10
C GLU A 533 12.42 54.87 16.47
N SER A 534 11.59 54.42 17.41
CA SER A 534 11.46 54.94 18.79
C SER A 534 11.52 53.80 19.81
N PRO A 535 12.61 53.01 19.86
CA PRO A 535 12.65 51.69 20.51
C PRO A 535 12.40 51.70 22.03
N SER A 536 12.55 52.84 22.70
CA SER A 536 12.30 53.00 24.14
C SER A 536 10.87 53.39 24.50
N GLU A 537 10.05 53.79 23.52
CA GLU A 537 8.70 54.26 23.75
C GLU A 537 7.70 53.10 23.71
N LEU A 538 6.64 53.18 24.54
CA LEU A 538 5.57 52.18 24.58
C LEU A 538 4.71 52.18 23.31
N SER A 539 4.80 53.22 22.48
CA SER A 539 4.21 53.24 21.14
C SER A 539 5.14 53.91 20.14
N GLY A 540 5.05 53.51 18.87
CA GLY A 540 5.92 54.03 17.84
C GLY A 540 5.63 53.46 16.46
N THR A 541 6.48 53.81 15.50
CA THR A 541 6.47 53.27 14.14
C THR A 541 7.50 52.15 14.01
N ILE A 542 7.19 51.17 13.17
CA ILE A 542 8.10 50.11 12.77
C ILE A 542 8.34 50.12 11.25
N THR A 543 9.54 49.68 10.85
CA THR A 543 9.98 49.58 9.45
C THR A 543 10.50 48.17 9.19
N ASN A 544 10.07 47.54 8.11
CA ASN A 544 10.57 46.22 7.68
C ASN A 544 12.00 46.33 7.14
N GLY A 545 12.91 45.43 7.51
CA GLY A 545 14.32 45.48 7.10
C GLY A 545 15.10 46.64 7.72
N GLY A 546 14.53 47.32 8.71
CA GLY A 546 15.06 48.57 9.28
C GLY A 546 14.69 48.76 10.76
N GLY A 547 15.05 49.93 11.30
CA GLY A 547 14.82 50.27 12.71
C GLY A 547 15.70 49.51 13.71
N SER A 548 15.47 49.76 15.00
CA SER A 548 16.15 49.12 16.13
C SER A 548 15.23 48.12 16.84
N ASN A 549 15.79 47.15 17.56
CA ASN A 549 15.02 46.30 18.47
C ASN A 549 14.29 47.16 19.51
N ILE A 550 13.06 46.80 19.84
CA ILE A 550 12.23 47.49 20.83
C ILE A 550 12.70 47.07 22.22
N ARG A 551 13.00 48.04 23.09
CA ARG A 551 13.32 47.85 24.51
C ARG A 551 12.60 48.93 25.32
N ASN A 552 11.30 48.78 25.47
CA ASN A 552 10.39 49.76 26.07
C ASN A 552 9.78 49.30 27.41
N ILE A 553 10.04 48.06 27.85
CA ILE A 553 9.53 47.51 29.12
C ILE A 553 10.55 47.74 30.24
N SER A 554 10.18 48.53 31.25
CA SER A 554 11.04 48.84 32.41
C SER A 554 10.74 48.02 33.66
N THR A 555 9.58 47.34 33.69
CA THR A 555 9.11 46.55 34.83
C THR A 555 8.44 45.28 34.31
N ASP A 556 8.80 44.14 34.89
CA ASP A 556 8.15 42.86 34.60
C ASP A 556 6.62 43.00 34.78
N GLY A 557 5.84 42.50 33.82
CA GLY A 557 4.40 42.61 33.89
C GLY A 557 3.69 42.05 32.66
N THR A 558 2.36 42.04 32.71
CA THR A 558 1.53 41.66 31.57
C THR A 558 1.19 42.90 30.75
N TYR A 559 1.38 42.80 29.44
CA TYR A 559 1.09 43.88 28.50
C TYR A 559 0.17 43.36 27.40
N THR A 560 -0.77 44.19 26.96
CA THR A 560 -1.44 44.02 25.68
C THR A 560 -0.65 44.78 24.63
N ILE A 561 -0.22 44.07 23.60
CA ILE A 561 0.57 44.56 22.48
C ILE A 561 -0.33 44.59 21.26
N THR A 562 -0.45 45.75 20.64
CA THR A 562 -1.12 45.91 19.35
C THR A 562 -0.13 46.40 18.31
N THR A 563 -0.28 45.94 17.08
CA THR A 563 0.49 46.43 15.94
C THR A 563 -0.37 46.46 14.70
N MET A 564 -0.15 47.44 13.83
CA MET A 564 -0.83 47.58 12.55
C MET A 564 0.22 47.67 11.46
N ILE A 565 0.10 46.84 10.43
CA ILE A 565 1.05 46.73 9.32
C ILE A 565 0.44 47.37 8.08
N SER A 566 1.25 48.05 7.25
CA SER A 566 0.79 48.58 5.96
C SER A 566 0.58 47.44 4.94
N ASP A 567 -0.32 47.64 3.96
CA ASP A 567 -0.67 46.61 2.95
C ASP A 567 0.54 46.13 2.13
N ASP A 568 1.57 46.96 1.98
CA ASP A 568 2.82 46.63 1.30
C ASP A 568 3.86 45.94 2.22
N TYR A 569 3.51 45.73 3.50
CA TYR A 569 4.39 45.18 4.55
C TYR A 569 5.70 45.96 4.74
N ALA A 570 5.76 47.22 4.31
CA ALA A 570 6.97 48.04 4.43
C ALA A 570 7.09 48.73 5.79
N THR A 571 5.97 49.11 6.40
CA THR A 571 5.93 49.87 7.65
C THR A 571 4.78 49.44 8.56
N GLY A 572 4.76 49.98 9.78
CA GLY A 572 3.65 49.77 10.69
C GLY A 572 3.73 50.65 11.93
N THR A 573 2.85 50.37 12.89
CA THR A 573 2.87 50.97 14.22
C THR A 573 2.76 49.90 15.29
N TYR A 574 3.15 50.24 16.52
CA TYR A 574 2.96 49.38 17.67
C TYR A 574 2.53 50.18 18.90
N GLU A 575 1.88 49.52 19.85
CA GLU A 575 1.54 50.03 21.17
C GLU A 575 1.58 48.91 22.22
N PHE A 576 2.17 49.19 23.39
CA PHE A 576 2.23 48.30 24.55
C PHE A 576 1.48 48.95 25.71
N VAL A 577 0.44 48.28 26.21
CA VAL A 577 -0.41 48.76 27.30
C VAL A 577 -0.33 47.79 28.48
N ALA A 578 0.23 48.24 29.60
CA ALA A 578 0.26 47.46 30.84
C ALA A 578 -1.16 47.11 31.33
N GLN A 579 -1.35 45.87 31.79
CA GLN A 579 -2.64 45.35 32.28
C GLN A 579 -2.81 45.44 33.80
#